data_AF-A0AA39MFZ6-F1
#
_entry.id   AF-A0AA39MFZ6-F1
#
_cell.length_a   1.000
_cell.length_b   1.000
_cell.length_c   1.000
_cell.angle_alpha   90.00
_cell.angle_beta   90.00
_cell.angle_gamma   90.00
#
_symmetry.space_group_name_H-M   'P 1'
#
loop_
_entity.id
_entity.type
_entity.pdbx_description
1 polymer ?
#
loop_
_entity_poly.entity_id
_entity_poly.type
_entity_poly.pdbx_seq_one_letter_code
_entity_poly.pdbx_strand_id
1 'polypeptide(L)'
;DLQIDQRLIHALPPPDRPSPLTAVCPRPIPNSYWATPLLLACEYPWTPKNPYKPKLDSLLKAGVRTFIDLTENGELSPYANALCSRADILGIDTATIEYHRFPIRDRSLPESVDYMYRVLDVLRDNEDRGRISAVHCRGGIGRTGMVIGCWLVQCGLARDGDEALQIIAREWCTVEKCTRFPHSPETGAQFEFVKNF
;
A
#
# COMPACT_ATOMS: atom_id res chain seq x y z
N ASP A 1 6.61 16.72 -12.18
CA ASP A 1 6.57 15.27 -12.46
C ASP A 1 6.23 14.63 -11.14
N LEU A 2 5.09 13.94 -11.03
CA LEU A 2 4.50 13.53 -9.74
C LEU A 2 5.49 12.76 -8.84
N GLN A 3 6.42 12.02 -9.45
CA GLN A 3 7.46 11.27 -8.74
C GLN A 3 8.53 12.20 -8.13
N ILE A 4 8.89 13.28 -8.82
CA ILE A 4 9.81 14.30 -8.30
C ILE A 4 9.16 14.97 -7.08
N ASP A 5 7.87 15.32 -7.18
CA ASP A 5 7.15 15.97 -6.09
C ASP A 5 7.03 15.05 -4.86
N GLN A 6 6.75 13.75 -5.05
CA GLN A 6 6.70 12.78 -3.95
C GLN A 6 8.05 12.57 -3.26
N ARG A 7 9.15 12.51 -4.03
CA ARG A 7 10.50 12.40 -3.45
C ARG A 7 10.91 13.63 -2.67
N LEU A 8 10.54 14.82 -3.16
CA LEU A 8 10.77 16.07 -2.43
C LEU A 8 9.97 16.08 -1.11
N ILE A 9 8.71 15.66 -1.13
CA ILE A 9 7.91 15.52 0.09
C ILE A 9 8.52 14.47 1.04
N HIS A 10 9.02 13.35 0.51
CA HIS A 10 9.67 12.32 1.32
C HIS A 10 10.92 12.83 2.03
N ALA A 11 11.70 13.70 1.37
CA ALA A 11 12.91 14.29 1.94
C ALA A 11 12.63 15.29 3.07
N LEU A 12 11.39 15.78 3.21
CA LEU A 12 11.01 16.66 4.32
C LEU A 12 11.00 15.89 5.65
N PRO A 13 11.37 16.55 6.77
CA PRO A 13 11.13 16.02 8.10
C PRO A 13 9.65 15.62 8.27
N PRO A 14 9.33 14.53 8.99
CA PRO A 14 7.95 14.08 9.15
C PRO A 14 6.94 15.16 9.59
N PRO A 15 7.26 16.09 10.52
CA PRO A 15 6.35 17.16 10.92
C PRO A 15 6.03 18.17 9.81
N ASP A 16 6.92 18.31 8.82
CA ASP A 16 6.81 19.26 7.72
C ASP A 16 6.09 18.66 6.51
N ARG A 17 5.75 17.37 6.56
CA ARG A 17 5.01 16.69 5.50
C ARG A 17 3.53 17.09 5.55
N PRO A 18 2.90 17.37 4.40
CA PRO A 18 1.49 17.70 4.35
C PRO A 18 0.64 16.51 4.79
N SER A 19 -0.41 16.79 5.55
CA SER A 19 -1.36 15.80 6.06
C SER A 19 -2.80 16.29 5.83
N PRO A 20 -3.69 15.48 5.21
CA PRO A 20 -3.38 14.17 4.62
C PRO A 20 -2.51 14.32 3.37
N LEU A 21 -1.71 13.31 3.05
CA LEU A 21 -0.84 13.35 1.86
C LEU A 21 -1.65 13.53 0.56
N THR A 22 -2.90 13.07 0.58
CA THR A 22 -3.85 13.24 -0.53
C THR A 22 -4.17 14.69 -0.89
N ALA A 23 -3.89 15.66 0.00
CA ALA A 23 -4.05 17.07 -0.29
C ALA A 23 -3.06 17.60 -1.34
N VAL A 24 -1.90 16.95 -1.47
CA VAL A 24 -0.84 17.34 -2.42
C VAL A 24 -0.50 16.25 -3.43
N CYS A 25 -0.76 14.99 -3.09
CA CYS A 25 -0.51 13.82 -3.93
C CYS A 25 -1.85 13.20 -4.32
N PRO A 26 -2.36 13.46 -5.54
CA PRO A 26 -3.59 12.84 -6.00
C PRO A 26 -3.52 11.32 -5.91
N ARG A 27 -4.62 10.70 -5.51
CA ARG A 27 -4.70 9.24 -5.43
C ARG A 27 -4.80 8.64 -6.82
N PRO A 28 -4.06 7.57 -7.13
CA PRO A 28 -4.14 6.94 -8.44
C PRO A 28 -5.48 6.22 -8.67
N ILE A 29 -6.13 5.74 -7.60
CA ILE A 29 -7.45 5.12 -7.66
C ILE A 29 -8.32 5.51 -6.45
N PRO A 30 -9.67 5.48 -6.55
CA PRO A 30 -10.55 5.95 -5.48
C PRO A 30 -10.37 5.19 -4.15
N ASN A 31 -10.15 3.87 -4.24
CA ASN A 31 -10.00 2.98 -3.08
C ASN A 31 -8.52 2.79 -2.68
N SER A 32 -7.79 3.89 -2.57
CA SER A 32 -6.40 3.93 -2.11
C SER A 32 -6.13 5.13 -1.21
N TYR A 33 -4.98 5.15 -0.53
CA TYR A 33 -4.42 6.30 0.17
C TYR A 33 -2.88 6.20 0.20
N TRP A 34 -2.20 7.33 0.31
CA TRP A 34 -0.76 7.38 0.51
C TRP A 34 -0.46 7.29 2.00
N ALA A 35 0.17 6.21 2.45
CA ALA A 35 0.59 6.03 3.85
C ALA A 35 1.89 6.80 4.15
N THR A 36 2.78 6.83 3.16
CA THR A 36 3.93 7.73 3.09
C THR A 36 4.01 8.26 1.66
N PRO A 37 4.86 9.26 1.35
CA PRO A 37 5.04 9.71 -0.02
C PRO A 37 5.53 8.62 -0.98
N LEU A 38 6.11 7.52 -0.47
CA LEU A 38 6.62 6.39 -1.26
C LEU A 38 5.83 5.09 -1.04
N LEU A 39 4.78 5.10 -0.22
CA LEU A 39 4.00 3.91 0.11
C LEU A 39 2.51 4.14 -0.10
N LEU A 40 1.95 3.43 -1.07
CA LEU A 40 0.52 3.42 -1.36
C LEU A 40 -0.16 2.21 -0.74
N ALA A 41 -1.27 2.44 -0.06
CA ALA A 41 -2.22 1.41 0.33
C ALA A 41 -3.39 1.39 -0.65
N CYS A 42 -3.74 0.23 -1.23
CA CYS A 42 -4.81 0.17 -2.23
C CYS A 42 -5.61 -1.14 -2.21
N GLU A 43 -6.78 -1.12 -2.86
CA GLU A 43 -7.53 -2.34 -3.19
C GLU A 43 -6.86 -3.14 -4.31
N TYR A 44 -7.29 -4.38 -4.51
CA TYR A 44 -6.74 -5.25 -5.54
C TYR A 44 -6.77 -4.58 -6.93
N PRO A 45 -5.63 -4.48 -7.64
CA PRO A 45 -5.53 -3.56 -8.78
C PRO A 45 -5.92 -4.18 -10.13
N TRP A 46 -6.37 -5.44 -10.17
CA TRP A 46 -6.63 -6.15 -11.42
C TRP A 46 -7.97 -6.90 -11.43
N THR A 47 -8.58 -6.95 -12.61
CA THR A 47 -9.69 -7.86 -12.90
C THR A 47 -9.71 -8.18 -14.39
N PRO A 48 -9.90 -9.46 -14.79
CA PRO A 48 -10.02 -9.82 -16.21
C PRO A 48 -11.27 -9.20 -16.88
N LYS A 49 -12.25 -8.72 -16.09
CA LYS A 49 -13.46 -8.07 -16.61
C LYS A 49 -13.21 -6.69 -17.22
N ASN A 50 -12.09 -6.04 -16.90
CA ASN A 50 -11.73 -4.72 -17.44
C ASN A 50 -10.25 -4.69 -17.86
N PRO A 51 -9.89 -5.41 -18.94
CA PRO A 51 -8.50 -5.59 -19.34
C PRO A 51 -7.91 -4.34 -20.03
N TYR A 52 -8.74 -3.46 -20.58
CA TYR A 52 -8.29 -2.32 -21.40
C TYR A 52 -8.04 -1.03 -20.61
N LYS A 53 -8.61 -0.92 -19.40
CA LYS A 53 -8.39 0.22 -18.50
C LYS A 53 -8.27 -0.26 -17.05
N PRO A 54 -7.29 -1.12 -16.73
CA PRO A 54 -7.13 -1.67 -15.40
C PRO A 54 -6.64 -0.60 -14.43
N LYS A 55 -6.94 -0.78 -13.14
CA LYS A 55 -6.39 0.07 -12.07
C LYS A 55 -4.86 0.04 -12.04
N LEU A 56 -4.25 -1.07 -12.47
CA LEU A 56 -2.81 -1.21 -12.69
C LEU A 56 -2.20 -0.02 -13.44
N ASP A 57 -2.82 0.47 -14.50
CA ASP A 57 -2.29 1.58 -15.30
C ASP A 57 -2.15 2.85 -14.46
N SER A 58 -3.15 3.15 -13.63
CA SER A 58 -3.12 4.31 -12.75
C SER A 58 -2.01 4.20 -11.71
N LEU A 59 -1.80 2.99 -11.15
CA LEU A 59 -0.71 2.75 -10.20
C LEU A 59 0.67 2.91 -10.87
N LEU A 60 0.84 2.34 -12.05
CA LEU A 60 2.08 2.44 -12.83
C LEU A 60 2.39 3.88 -13.22
N LYS A 61 1.40 4.65 -13.67
CA LYS A 61 1.52 6.08 -14.00
C LYS A 61 1.83 6.95 -12.78
N ALA A 62 1.33 6.56 -11.61
CA ALA A 62 1.70 7.20 -10.34
C ALA A 62 3.10 6.84 -9.85
N GLY A 63 3.86 6.04 -10.61
CA GLY A 63 5.25 5.72 -10.29
C GLY A 63 5.44 4.48 -9.42
N VAL A 64 4.37 3.74 -9.10
CA VAL A 64 4.49 2.46 -8.37
C VAL A 64 5.36 1.50 -9.18
N ARG A 65 6.39 0.96 -8.55
CA ARG A 65 7.30 -0.03 -9.15
C ARG A 65 7.38 -1.32 -8.36
N THR A 66 7.03 -1.30 -7.08
CA THR A 66 6.96 -2.53 -6.27
C THR A 66 5.53 -2.81 -5.84
N PHE A 67 5.06 -4.03 -6.06
CA PHE A 67 3.72 -4.48 -5.69
C PHE A 67 3.84 -5.57 -4.64
N ILE A 68 3.23 -5.34 -3.49
CA ILE A 68 3.15 -6.29 -2.37
C ILE A 68 1.71 -6.81 -2.31
N ASP A 69 1.54 -8.07 -2.69
CA ASP A 69 0.26 -8.77 -2.75
C ASP A 69 0.07 -9.65 -1.51
N LEU A 70 -0.91 -9.29 -0.67
CA LEU A 70 -1.24 -10.01 0.55
C LEU A 70 -2.25 -11.14 0.35
N THR A 71 -2.65 -11.42 -0.89
CA THR A 71 -3.69 -12.41 -1.20
C THR A 71 -3.15 -13.83 -1.35
N GLU A 72 -3.98 -14.81 -0.98
CA GLU A 72 -3.65 -16.22 -1.15
C GLU A 72 -3.78 -16.67 -2.62
N ASN A 73 -3.09 -17.76 -2.98
CA ASN A 73 -3.29 -18.34 -4.30
C ASN A 73 -4.74 -18.81 -4.47
N GLY A 74 -5.36 -18.50 -5.60
CA GLY A 74 -6.77 -18.78 -5.86
C GLY A 74 -7.75 -17.81 -5.19
N GLU A 75 -7.31 -16.89 -4.33
CA GLU A 75 -8.18 -15.88 -3.74
C GLU A 75 -8.75 -14.94 -4.82
N LEU A 76 -7.88 -14.49 -5.74
CA LEU A 76 -8.21 -13.58 -6.84
C LEU A 76 -7.44 -13.97 -8.12
N SER A 77 -7.92 -13.48 -9.26
CA SER A 77 -7.27 -13.71 -10.56
C SER A 77 -5.86 -13.13 -10.56
N PRO A 78 -4.82 -13.94 -10.79
CA PRO A 78 -3.43 -13.48 -10.75
C PRO A 78 -3.19 -12.39 -11.79
N TYR A 79 -2.32 -11.44 -11.46
CA TYR A 79 -2.08 -10.28 -12.31
C TYR A 79 -0.61 -10.01 -12.63
N ALA A 80 0.35 -10.82 -12.16
CA ALA A 80 1.77 -10.59 -12.42
C ALA A 80 2.08 -10.49 -13.93
N ASN A 81 1.53 -11.39 -14.75
CA ASN A 81 1.69 -11.32 -16.21
C ASN A 81 1.04 -10.06 -16.79
N ALA A 82 -0.17 -9.73 -16.32
CA ALA A 82 -0.87 -8.52 -16.76
C ALA A 82 -0.08 -7.26 -16.38
N LEU A 83 0.49 -7.20 -15.18
CA LEU A 83 1.33 -6.11 -14.70
C LEU A 83 2.52 -5.86 -15.64
N CYS A 84 3.27 -6.91 -16.00
CA CYS A 84 4.39 -6.77 -16.94
C CYS A 84 3.91 -6.28 -18.31
N SER A 85 2.82 -6.85 -18.84
CA SER A 85 2.27 -6.42 -20.13
C SER A 85 1.76 -4.96 -20.09
N ARG A 86 1.13 -4.53 -19.00
CA ARG A 86 0.68 -3.13 -18.84
C ARG A 86 1.86 -2.17 -18.71
N ALA A 87 2.91 -2.55 -17.99
CA ALA A 87 4.13 -1.75 -17.88
C ALA A 87 4.77 -1.53 -19.27
N ASP A 88 4.92 -2.59 -20.05
CA ASP A 88 5.47 -2.53 -21.42
C ASP A 88 4.62 -1.64 -22.35
N ILE A 89 3.28 -1.80 -22.33
CA ILE A 89 2.35 -0.93 -23.09
C ILE A 89 2.50 0.55 -22.71
N LEU A 90 2.83 0.84 -21.45
CA LEU A 90 3.03 2.20 -20.96
C LEU A 90 4.46 2.72 -21.17
N GLY A 91 5.34 1.95 -21.81
CA GLY A 91 6.74 2.30 -22.03
C GLY A 91 7.58 2.30 -20.74
N ILE A 92 7.15 1.55 -19.73
CA ILE A 92 7.87 1.39 -18.46
C ILE A 92 8.75 0.14 -18.58
N ASP A 93 10.04 0.29 -18.31
CA ASP A 93 10.98 -0.83 -18.28
C ASP A 93 10.51 -1.89 -17.26
N THR A 94 10.16 -3.07 -17.77
CA THR A 94 9.65 -4.18 -16.96
C THR A 94 10.70 -4.72 -15.99
N ALA A 95 12.00 -4.52 -16.25
CA ALA A 95 13.06 -4.86 -15.29
C ALA A 95 13.01 -4.00 -14.02
N THR A 96 12.34 -2.84 -14.09
CA THR A 96 12.09 -1.98 -12.93
C THR A 96 10.82 -2.36 -12.17
N ILE A 97 10.12 -3.45 -12.52
CA ILE A 97 8.91 -3.89 -11.81
C ILE A 97 9.23 -5.06 -10.89
N GLU A 98 8.82 -4.94 -9.64
CA GLU A 98 8.96 -5.99 -8.62
C GLU A 98 7.57 -6.38 -8.12
N TYR A 99 7.33 -7.68 -8.00
CA TYR A 99 6.10 -8.24 -7.46
C TYR A 99 6.45 -9.26 -6.38
N HIS A 100 5.99 -8.99 -5.17
CA HIS A 100 6.19 -9.84 -4.01
C HIS A 100 4.84 -10.30 -3.48
N ARG A 101 4.65 -11.61 -3.33
CA ARG A 101 3.44 -12.15 -2.70
C ARG A 101 3.75 -12.63 -1.29
N PHE A 102 3.10 -12.01 -0.32
CA PHE A 102 3.16 -12.36 1.10
C PHE A 102 1.75 -12.73 1.56
N PRO A 103 1.29 -13.96 1.25
CA PRO A 103 -0.09 -14.35 1.50
C PRO A 103 -0.44 -14.28 2.99
N ILE A 104 -1.47 -13.50 3.31
CA ILE A 104 -2.11 -13.48 4.62
C ILE A 104 -3.56 -13.89 4.40
N ARG A 105 -4.01 -14.94 5.10
CA ARG A 105 -5.38 -15.45 5.00
C ARG A 105 -6.39 -14.34 5.20
N ASP A 106 -7.47 -14.35 4.43
CA ASP A 106 -8.45 -13.26 4.49
C ASP A 106 -8.95 -13.00 5.92
N ARG A 107 -9.07 -11.71 6.25
CA ARG A 107 -9.45 -11.19 7.58
C ARG A 107 -8.65 -11.73 8.77
N SER A 108 -7.49 -12.33 8.54
CA SER A 108 -6.65 -12.97 9.55
C SER A 108 -5.36 -12.18 9.81
N LEU A 109 -4.57 -12.68 10.76
CA LEU A 109 -3.22 -12.22 11.09
C LEU A 109 -2.17 -12.94 10.22
N PRO A 110 -0.95 -12.40 10.07
CA PRO A 110 0.18 -13.18 9.56
C PRO A 110 0.46 -14.38 10.47
N GLU A 111 1.20 -15.36 9.97
CA GLU A 111 1.56 -16.56 10.74
C GLU A 111 2.46 -16.26 11.95
N SER A 112 3.21 -15.16 11.91
CA SER A 112 4.06 -14.68 12.99
C SER A 112 4.41 -13.20 12.85
N VAL A 113 5.00 -12.62 13.88
CA VAL A 113 5.60 -11.27 13.81
C VAL A 113 6.80 -11.26 12.87
N ASP A 114 7.63 -12.31 12.86
CA ASP A 114 8.75 -12.45 11.92
C ASP A 114 8.28 -12.42 10.45
N TYR A 115 7.10 -13.01 10.17
CA TYR A 115 6.51 -12.93 8.85
C TYR A 115 6.17 -11.49 8.46
N MET A 116 5.65 -10.68 9.40
CA MET A 116 5.42 -9.26 9.18
C MET A 116 6.74 -8.54 8.87
N TYR A 117 7.81 -8.79 9.64
CA TYR A 117 9.11 -8.18 9.38
C TYR A 117 9.64 -8.46 7.98
N ARG A 118 9.45 -9.67 7.43
CA ARG A 118 9.83 -9.96 6.04
C ARG A 118 9.11 -9.08 5.00
N VAL A 119 7.87 -8.67 5.26
CA VAL A 119 7.15 -7.70 4.42
C VAL A 119 7.75 -6.30 4.58
N LEU A 120 8.03 -5.91 5.82
CA LEU A 120 8.61 -4.60 6.15
C LEU A 120 10.04 -4.45 5.63
N ASP A 121 10.81 -5.52 5.54
CA ASP A 121 12.17 -5.51 4.96
C ASP A 121 12.12 -5.13 3.47
N VAL A 122 11.13 -5.63 2.73
CA VAL A 122 10.91 -5.20 1.33
C VAL A 122 10.53 -3.73 1.28
N LEU A 123 9.69 -3.24 2.20
CA LEU A 123 9.35 -1.82 2.26
C LEU A 123 10.56 -0.94 2.59
N ARG A 124 11.42 -1.39 3.52
CA ARG A 124 12.66 -0.73 3.89
C ARG A 124 13.61 -0.61 2.71
N ASP A 125 13.90 -1.72 2.03
CA ASP A 125 14.74 -1.71 0.82
C ASP A 125 14.20 -0.73 -0.24
N ASN A 126 12.89 -0.71 -0.47
CA ASN A 126 12.28 0.20 -1.44
C ASN A 126 12.35 1.67 -0.99
N GLU A 127 12.14 1.97 0.29
CA GLU A 127 12.30 3.31 0.84
C GLU A 127 13.74 3.81 0.65
N ASP A 128 14.73 2.99 0.99
CA ASP A 128 16.15 3.31 0.84
C ASP A 128 16.55 3.55 -0.63
N ARG A 129 15.88 2.87 -1.57
CA ARG A 129 16.04 3.06 -3.03
C ARG A 129 15.20 4.20 -3.60
N GLY A 130 14.44 4.93 -2.77
CA GLY A 130 13.55 6.02 -3.21
C GLY A 130 12.45 5.54 -4.18
N ARG A 131 11.97 4.32 -3.98
CA ARG A 131 11.08 3.59 -4.88
C ARG A 131 9.68 3.47 -4.30
N ILE A 132 8.68 3.77 -5.14
CA ILE A 132 7.29 3.75 -4.72
C ILE A 132 6.76 2.32 -4.70
N SER A 133 6.24 1.92 -3.54
CA SER A 133 5.63 0.62 -3.29
C SER A 133 4.11 0.72 -3.15
N ALA A 134 3.38 -0.29 -3.59
CA ALA A 134 1.96 -0.45 -3.34
C ALA A 134 1.71 -1.75 -2.56
N VAL A 135 1.09 -1.64 -1.39
CA VAL A 135 0.60 -2.78 -0.60
C VAL A 135 -0.89 -2.93 -0.82
N HIS A 136 -1.33 -4.14 -1.14
CA HIS A 136 -2.75 -4.41 -1.33
C HIS A 136 -3.16 -5.80 -0.82
N CYS A 137 -4.44 -5.95 -0.53
CA CYS A 137 -5.10 -7.25 -0.37
C CYS A 137 -6.26 -7.31 -1.37
N ARG A 138 -7.38 -7.96 -1.02
CA ARG A 138 -8.62 -7.85 -1.82
C ARG A 138 -9.19 -6.43 -1.73
N GLY A 139 -9.63 -6.06 -0.55
CA GLY A 139 -10.34 -4.80 -0.32
C GLY A 139 -9.40 -3.62 -0.09
N GLY A 140 -8.12 -3.85 0.21
CA GLY A 140 -7.22 -2.79 0.67
C GLY A 140 -7.70 -2.16 1.99
N ILE A 141 -8.25 -2.97 2.90
CA ILE A 141 -8.87 -2.54 4.17
C ILE A 141 -8.08 -3.16 5.33
N GLY A 142 -8.30 -4.44 5.63
CA GLY A 142 -7.77 -5.10 6.82
C GLY A 142 -6.29 -5.44 6.75
N ARG A 143 -5.94 -6.47 5.97
CA ARG A 143 -4.55 -6.92 5.80
C ARG A 143 -3.61 -5.81 5.36
N THR A 144 -4.07 -4.96 4.43
CA THR A 144 -3.33 -3.77 4.00
C THR A 144 -3.12 -2.78 5.13
N GLY A 145 -4.19 -2.36 5.82
CA GLY A 145 -4.07 -1.44 6.96
C GLY A 145 -3.15 -1.98 8.07
N MET A 146 -3.15 -3.30 8.27
CA MET A 146 -2.27 -3.95 9.24
C MET A 146 -0.79 -3.80 8.86
N VAL A 147 -0.41 -4.12 7.62
CA VAL A 147 0.96 -3.92 7.13
C VAL A 147 1.37 -2.44 7.19
N ILE A 148 0.47 -1.52 6.79
CA ILE A 148 0.72 -0.09 6.87
C ILE A 148 0.97 0.36 8.31
N GLY A 149 0.19 -0.14 9.26
CA GLY A 149 0.31 0.22 10.67
C GLY A 149 1.67 -0.18 11.23
N CYS A 150 2.05 -1.45 11.03
CA CYS A 150 3.36 -1.96 11.43
C CYS A 150 4.50 -1.20 10.74
N TRP A 151 4.34 -0.85 9.46
CA TRP A 151 5.34 -0.03 8.75
C TRP A 151 5.51 1.36 9.38
N LEU A 152 4.42 2.05 9.71
CA LEU A 152 4.47 3.40 10.30
C LEU A 152 5.24 3.42 11.62
N VAL A 153 5.06 2.39 12.45
CA VAL A 153 5.86 2.19 13.67
C VAL A 153 7.32 1.91 13.30
N GLN A 154 7.56 0.94 12.41
CA GLN A 154 8.91 0.49 12.05
C GLN A 154 9.78 1.57 11.37
N CYS A 155 9.18 2.50 10.63
CA CYS A 155 9.89 3.63 10.05
C CYS A 155 9.95 4.88 10.92
N GLY A 156 9.42 4.81 12.15
CA GLY A 156 9.49 5.91 13.12
C GLY A 156 8.59 7.10 12.78
N LEU A 157 7.63 6.93 11.87
CA LEU A 157 6.61 7.96 11.58
C LEU A 157 5.47 7.95 12.61
N ALA A 158 5.27 6.83 13.28
CA ALA A 158 4.46 6.71 14.49
C ALA A 158 5.37 6.31 15.65
N ARG A 159 5.13 6.88 16.84
CA ARG A 159 5.88 6.51 18.06
C ARG A 159 5.50 5.12 18.56
N ASP A 160 4.25 4.72 18.35
CA ASP A 160 3.68 3.45 18.77
C ASP A 160 2.50 3.05 17.87
N GLY A 161 1.96 1.86 18.11
CA GLY A 161 0.83 1.32 17.36
C GLY A 161 -0.45 2.15 17.46
N ASP A 162 -0.71 2.81 18.60
CA ASP A 162 -1.88 3.68 18.77
C ASP A 162 -1.78 4.91 17.84
N GLU A 163 -0.61 5.55 17.77
CA GLU A 163 -0.37 6.65 16.83
C GLU A 163 -0.43 6.20 15.37
N ALA A 164 0.08 5.01 15.05
CA ALA A 164 -0.02 4.45 13.70
C ALA A 164 -1.48 4.26 13.26
N LEU A 165 -2.33 3.76 14.15
CA LEU A 165 -3.76 3.58 13.90
C LEU A 165 -4.49 4.92 13.72
N GLN A 166 -4.09 5.96 14.46
CA GLN A 166 -4.62 7.31 14.26
C GLN A 166 -4.21 7.91 12.91
N ILE A 167 -2.97 7.69 12.46
CA ILE A 167 -2.51 8.11 11.13
C ILE A 167 -3.34 7.40 10.05
N ILE A 168 -3.50 6.08 10.15
CA ILE A 168 -4.32 5.30 9.20
C ILE A 168 -5.76 5.83 9.18
N ALA A 169 -6.37 6.11 10.34
CA ALA A 169 -7.75 6.60 10.39
C ALA A 169 -7.93 7.93 9.63
N ARG A 170 -6.94 8.85 9.72
CA ARG A 170 -6.97 10.13 9.00
C ARG A 170 -6.85 9.96 7.48
N GLU A 171 -6.02 9.03 7.02
CA GLU A 171 -5.90 8.76 5.58
C GLU A 171 -7.10 7.95 5.06
N TRP A 172 -7.57 6.97 5.85
CA TRP A 172 -8.67 6.07 5.50
C TRP A 172 -10.00 6.79 5.32
N CYS A 173 -10.28 7.83 6.12
CA CYS A 173 -11.53 8.58 6.01
C CYS A 173 -11.72 9.26 4.65
N THR A 174 -10.64 9.44 3.89
CA THR A 174 -10.67 9.99 2.52
C THR A 174 -11.06 8.96 1.46
N VAL A 175 -11.06 7.66 1.80
CA VAL A 175 -11.28 6.55 0.88
C VAL A 175 -12.76 6.31 0.62
N GLU A 176 -13.15 6.11 -0.64
CA GLU A 176 -14.56 6.03 -1.04
C GLU A 176 -15.33 4.94 -0.26
N LYS A 177 -14.71 3.79 -0.05
CA LYS A 177 -15.26 2.67 0.73
C LYS A 177 -15.36 2.92 2.24
N CYS A 178 -14.81 4.01 2.78
CA CYS A 178 -14.86 4.31 4.22
C CYS A 178 -16.29 4.43 4.75
N THR A 179 -17.23 4.88 3.90
CA THR A 179 -18.66 4.94 4.24
C THR A 179 -19.26 3.57 4.58
N ARG A 180 -18.76 2.50 3.95
CA ARG A 180 -19.21 1.12 4.17
C ARG A 180 -18.32 0.36 5.15
N PHE A 181 -17.02 0.69 5.18
CA PHE A 181 -16.00 0.10 6.03
C PHE A 181 -15.33 1.22 6.82
N PRO A 182 -15.86 1.62 7.99
CA PRO A 182 -15.41 2.83 8.68
C PRO A 182 -13.99 2.74 9.26
N HIS A 183 -13.41 1.53 9.31
CA HIS A 183 -12.13 1.29 9.96
C HIS A 183 -11.17 0.49 9.05
N SER A 184 -9.89 0.82 9.17
CA SER A 184 -8.75 0.06 8.66
C SER A 184 -7.68 0.08 9.77
N PRO A 185 -7.14 -1.07 10.21
CA PRO A 185 -7.48 -2.46 9.82
C PRO A 185 -8.95 -2.85 10.08
N GLU A 186 -9.39 -3.99 9.54
CA GLU A 186 -10.82 -4.36 9.46
C GLU A 186 -11.31 -5.14 10.68
N THR A 187 -10.46 -5.97 11.28
CA THR A 187 -10.84 -6.85 12.40
C THR A 187 -10.17 -6.41 13.69
N GLY A 188 -10.81 -6.70 14.83
CA GLY A 188 -10.25 -6.41 16.15
C GLY A 188 -8.87 -7.06 16.34
N ALA A 189 -8.68 -8.30 15.89
CA ALA A 189 -7.37 -8.97 15.96
C ALA A 189 -6.29 -8.21 15.17
N GLN A 190 -6.59 -7.72 13.97
CA GLN A 190 -5.65 -6.94 13.17
C GLN A 190 -5.34 -5.58 13.81
N PHE A 191 -6.34 -4.94 14.41
CA PHE A 191 -6.16 -3.70 15.16
C PHE A 191 -5.23 -3.90 16.35
N GLU A 192 -5.49 -4.94 17.16
CA GLU A 192 -4.64 -5.30 18.30
C GLU A 192 -3.23 -5.72 17.86
N PHE A 193 -3.08 -6.36 16.71
CA PHE A 193 -1.76 -6.70 16.16
C PHE A 193 -0.93 -5.44 15.89
N VAL A 194 -1.52 -4.42 15.25
CA VAL A 194 -0.82 -3.15 15.02
C VAL A 194 -0.56 -2.40 16.32
N LYS A 195 -1.56 -2.37 17.22
CA LYS A 195 -1.45 -1.65 18.48
C LYS A 195 -0.29 -2.15 19.35
N ASN A 196 -0.01 -3.45 19.31
CA ASN A 196 1.03 -4.11 20.10
C ASN A 196 2.32 -4.41 19.28
N PHE A 197 2.48 -3.81 18.10
CA PHE A 197 3.67 -3.96 17.26
C PHE A 197 4.77 -3.00 17.68
#